data_AF-A0A397W8S4-F1
#
_entry.id   AF-A0A397W8S4-F1
#
_cell.length_a   1.000
_cell.length_b   1.000
_cell.length_c   1.000
_cell.angle_alpha   90.00
_cell.angle_beta   90.00
_cell.angle_gamma   90.00
#
_symmetry.space_group_name_H-M   'P 1'
#
loop_
_entity.id
_entity.type
_entity.pdbx_description
1 polymer ?
#
loop_
_entity_poly.entity_id
_entity_poly.type
_entity_poly.pdbx_seq_one_letter_code
_entity_poly.pdbx_strand_id
1 'polypeptide(L)'
;MSCEQQNNFLINVQHTLNLLVGLLMKWKKKLPKSYLNNWYLFQLWLLDPKLNIQIKCLVNFAEHFYEPLMHFLIGQDKIPRIYQNNQLNILPPGRRAHKMPDKVYVWYKFLQELTKNFEIFFSDELLEALDNFTSEEFGIFFNSLEKEIIKSLKYYEKWFLQWLHYLWLFAIWEVTMLDHLHLVFTMQF
;
A
#
# COMPACT_ATOMS: atom_id res chain seq x y z
N MET A 1 11.75 3.75 -6.71
CA MET A 1 11.87 4.89 -7.64
C MET A 1 12.79 5.92 -7.00
N SER A 2 13.65 6.61 -7.75
CA SER A 2 14.45 7.72 -7.19
C SER A 2 13.58 8.96 -7.00
N CYS A 3 13.95 9.86 -6.08
CA CYS A 3 13.26 11.14 -5.82
C CYS A 3 13.08 11.99 -7.11
N GLU A 4 13.97 11.84 -8.11
CA GLU A 4 13.82 12.41 -9.46
C GLU A 4 12.62 11.86 -10.24
N GLN A 5 12.24 10.60 -10.06
CA GLN A 5 11.09 10.01 -10.76
C GLN A 5 9.75 10.51 -10.19
N GLN A 6 9.69 10.78 -8.88
CA GLN A 6 8.52 11.39 -8.23
C GLN A 6 8.36 12.87 -8.63
N ASN A 7 9.46 13.62 -8.68
CA ASN A 7 9.43 14.99 -9.19
C ASN A 7 9.00 15.04 -10.67
N ASN A 8 9.50 14.13 -11.51
CA ASN A 8 9.07 14.05 -12.91
C ASN A 8 7.60 13.61 -13.07
N PHE A 9 7.07 12.78 -12.17
CA PHE A 9 5.65 12.42 -12.15
C PHE A 9 4.77 13.63 -11.80
N LEU A 10 5.12 14.39 -10.76
CA LEU A 10 4.39 15.60 -10.36
C LEU A 10 4.50 16.71 -11.41
N ILE A 11 5.66 16.91 -12.03
CA ILE A 11 5.85 17.86 -13.15
C ILE A 11 5.00 17.42 -14.35
N ASN A 12 4.97 16.13 -14.68
CA ASN A 12 4.11 15.62 -15.74
C ASN A 12 2.63 15.77 -15.40
N VAL A 13 2.21 15.51 -14.15
CA VAL A 13 0.83 15.72 -13.70
C VAL A 13 0.47 17.20 -13.83
N GLN A 14 1.32 18.12 -13.38
CA GLN A 14 1.11 19.56 -13.49
C GLN A 14 1.03 20.02 -14.96
N HIS A 15 1.92 19.52 -15.81
CA HIS A 15 1.92 19.81 -17.24
C HIS A 15 0.68 19.26 -17.96
N THR A 16 0.27 18.04 -17.60
CA THR A 16 -0.95 17.39 -18.14
C THR A 16 -2.21 18.12 -17.66
N LEU A 17 -2.22 18.59 -16.41
CA LEU A 17 -3.28 19.45 -15.85
C LEU A 17 -3.36 20.76 -16.60
N ASN A 18 -2.23 21.41 -16.90
CA ASN A 18 -2.20 22.65 -17.68
C ASN A 18 -2.73 22.46 -19.11
N LEU A 19 -2.40 21.34 -19.75
CA LEU A 19 -2.96 20.97 -21.07
C LEU A 19 -4.47 20.69 -20.99
N LEU A 20 -4.93 19.97 -19.95
CA LEU A 20 -6.34 19.72 -19.69
C LEU A 20 -7.11 20.99 -19.41
N VAL A 21 -6.52 21.97 -18.70
CA VAL A 21 -7.10 23.30 -18.47
C VAL A 21 -7.26 24.05 -19.79
N GLY A 22 -6.25 24.03 -20.67
CA GLY A 22 -6.33 24.63 -22.00
C GLY A 22 -7.45 24.03 -22.85
N LEU A 23 -7.63 22.70 -22.79
CA LEU A 23 -8.74 22.00 -23.44
C LEU A 23 -10.08 22.36 -22.79
N LEU A 24 -10.21 22.32 -21.47
CA LEU A 24 -11.44 22.65 -20.74
C LEU A 24 -11.93 24.06 -21.01
N MET A 25 -11.02 25.04 -21.11
CA MET A 25 -11.36 26.42 -21.47
C MET A 25 -11.92 26.51 -22.90
N LYS A 26 -11.44 25.66 -23.83
CA LYS A 26 -11.95 25.54 -25.20
C LYS A 26 -13.37 24.95 -25.25
N TRP A 27 -13.70 24.05 -24.32
CA TRP A 27 -15.01 23.38 -24.23
C TRP A 27 -15.98 24.03 -23.24
N LYS A 28 -15.58 25.09 -22.53
CA LYS A 28 -16.33 25.79 -21.47
C LYS A 28 -17.80 26.12 -21.82
N LYS A 29 -18.12 26.35 -23.11
CA LYS A 29 -19.49 26.62 -23.58
C LYS A 29 -20.39 25.38 -23.67
N LYS A 30 -19.83 24.17 -23.68
CA LYS A 30 -20.54 22.89 -23.85
C LYS A 30 -20.65 22.06 -22.57
N LEU A 31 -19.90 22.40 -21.50
CA LEU A 31 -19.91 21.62 -20.27
C LEU A 31 -21.00 22.08 -19.29
N PRO A 32 -21.64 21.14 -18.56
CA PRO A 32 -22.51 21.47 -17.44
C PRO A 32 -21.78 22.34 -16.40
N LYS A 33 -22.46 23.35 -15.87
CA LYS A 33 -21.90 24.25 -14.84
C LYS A 33 -21.39 23.51 -13.60
N SER A 34 -22.04 22.41 -13.21
CA SER A 34 -21.62 21.55 -12.10
C SER A 34 -20.23 20.94 -12.31
N TYR A 35 -19.92 20.51 -13.54
CA TYR A 35 -18.62 19.96 -13.88
C TYR A 35 -17.52 21.03 -13.80
N LEU A 36 -17.79 22.22 -14.33
CA LEU A 36 -16.84 23.34 -14.26
C LEU A 36 -16.56 23.76 -12.82
N ASN A 37 -17.58 23.76 -11.95
CA ASN A 37 -17.40 24.04 -10.52
C ASN A 37 -16.56 22.98 -9.82
N ASN A 38 -16.84 21.69 -10.06
CA ASN A 38 -16.05 20.60 -9.49
C ASN A 38 -14.59 20.65 -9.96
N TRP A 39 -14.37 20.98 -11.23
CA TRP A 39 -13.02 21.16 -11.77
C TRP A 39 -12.29 22.35 -11.13
N TYR A 40 -12.97 23.48 -10.96
CA TYR A 40 -12.39 24.64 -10.30
C TYR A 40 -12.02 24.35 -8.84
N LEU A 41 -12.89 23.64 -8.11
CA LEU A 41 -12.59 23.17 -6.76
C LEU A 41 -11.37 22.25 -6.72
N PHE A 42 -11.28 21.31 -7.66
CA PHE A 42 -10.12 20.43 -7.79
C PHE A 42 -8.83 21.20 -8.09
N GLN A 43 -8.88 22.23 -8.94
CA GLN A 43 -7.74 23.11 -9.20
C GLN A 43 -7.31 23.90 -7.97
N LEU A 44 -8.27 24.45 -7.21
CA LEU A 44 -7.98 25.12 -5.94
C LEU A 44 -7.33 24.18 -4.94
N TRP A 45 -7.79 22.92 -4.88
CA TRP A 45 -7.19 21.89 -4.04
C TRP A 45 -5.76 21.56 -4.45
N LEU A 46 -5.47 21.48 -5.75
CA LEU A 46 -4.12 21.27 -6.27
C LEU A 46 -3.18 22.46 -6.02
N LEU A 47 -3.71 23.63 -5.68
CA LEU A 47 -2.91 24.82 -5.33
C LEU A 47 -2.76 25.00 -3.82
N ASP A 48 -3.44 24.20 -3.01
CA ASP A 48 -3.30 24.23 -1.56
C ASP A 48 -2.02 23.49 -1.15
N PRO A 49 -0.99 24.19 -0.64
CA PRO A 49 0.27 23.56 -0.26
C PRO A 49 0.07 22.50 0.83
N LYS A 50 -0.90 22.69 1.74
CA LYS A 50 -1.16 21.73 2.82
C LYS A 50 -1.69 20.42 2.29
N LEU A 51 -2.69 20.50 1.42
CA LEU A 51 -3.29 19.33 0.81
C LEU A 51 -2.28 18.60 -0.09
N ASN A 52 -1.47 19.35 -0.84
CA ASN A 52 -0.44 18.76 -1.69
C ASN A 52 0.59 17.96 -0.90
N ILE A 53 1.10 18.49 0.23
CA ILE A 53 2.02 17.76 1.09
C ILE A 53 1.37 16.51 1.67
N GLN A 54 0.12 16.59 2.13
CA GLN A 54 -0.61 15.41 2.62
C GLN A 54 -0.78 14.34 1.54
N ILE A 55 -1.08 14.74 0.30
CA ILE A 55 -1.18 13.83 -0.85
C ILE A 55 0.19 13.20 -1.13
N LYS A 56 1.28 13.97 -1.09
CA LYS A 56 2.64 13.44 -1.27
C LYS A 56 2.97 12.36 -0.26
N CYS A 57 2.72 12.60 1.03
CA CYS A 57 2.90 11.56 2.06
C CYS A 57 2.07 10.31 1.77
N LEU A 58 0.82 10.47 1.35
CA LEU A 58 -0.04 9.33 1.00
C LEU A 58 0.50 8.54 -0.18
N VAL A 59 0.96 9.22 -1.24
CA VAL A 59 1.55 8.61 -2.43
C VAL A 59 2.83 7.87 -2.06
N ASN A 60 3.74 8.52 -1.34
CA ASN A 60 5.01 7.93 -0.92
C ASN A 60 4.78 6.66 -0.07
N PHE A 61 3.85 6.72 0.88
CA PHE A 61 3.44 5.53 1.64
C PHE A 61 2.86 4.44 0.72
N ALA A 62 1.99 4.80 -0.22
CA ALA A 62 1.33 3.84 -1.10
C ALA A 62 2.29 3.12 -2.05
N GLU A 63 3.27 3.85 -2.61
CA GLU A 63 4.33 3.27 -3.44
C GLU A 63 5.17 2.25 -2.65
N HIS A 64 5.47 2.52 -1.38
CA HIS A 64 6.32 1.61 -0.59
C HIS A 64 5.55 0.46 0.08
N PHE A 65 4.24 0.62 0.31
CA PHE A 65 3.43 -0.38 0.99
C PHE A 65 2.41 -1.08 0.08
N TYR A 66 1.52 -0.31 -0.55
CA TYR A 66 0.41 -0.87 -1.32
C TYR A 66 0.87 -1.44 -2.67
N GLU A 67 1.82 -0.82 -3.36
CA GLU A 67 2.30 -1.35 -4.65
C GLU A 67 2.93 -2.75 -4.49
N PRO A 68 3.89 -2.99 -3.56
CA PRO A 68 4.40 -4.34 -3.31
C PRO A 68 3.32 -5.34 -2.90
N LEU A 69 2.34 -4.89 -2.11
CA LEU A 69 1.20 -5.71 -1.70
C LEU A 69 0.34 -6.11 -2.91
N MET A 70 -0.01 -5.16 -3.77
CA MET A 70 -0.80 -5.42 -4.98
C MET A 70 -0.05 -6.33 -5.95
N HIS A 71 1.24 -6.07 -6.20
CA HIS A 71 2.11 -6.94 -7.00
C HIS A 71 2.21 -8.37 -6.46
N PHE A 72 2.11 -8.53 -5.14
CA PHE A 72 2.04 -9.85 -4.54
C PHE A 72 0.69 -10.53 -4.83
N LEU A 73 -0.42 -9.85 -4.60
CA LEU A 73 -1.78 -10.39 -4.77
C LEU A 73 -2.09 -10.77 -6.23
N ILE A 74 -1.76 -9.90 -7.18
CA ILE A 74 -2.02 -10.15 -8.60
C ILE A 74 -0.99 -11.09 -9.23
N GLY A 75 0.14 -11.27 -8.57
CA GLY A 75 1.27 -12.01 -9.06
C GLY A 75 1.02 -13.52 -9.15
N GLN A 76 1.52 -14.12 -10.24
CA GLN A 76 1.58 -15.57 -10.39
C GLN A 76 2.98 -16.08 -10.06
N ASP A 77 3.05 -17.32 -9.62
CA ASP A 77 4.27 -18.10 -9.49
C ASP A 77 4.26 -19.19 -10.56
N LYS A 78 5.28 -19.17 -11.43
CA LYS A 78 5.38 -20.15 -12.53
C LYS A 78 5.89 -21.50 -12.03
N ILE A 79 6.70 -21.50 -10.97
CA ILE A 79 7.27 -22.72 -10.38
C ILE A 79 7.28 -22.54 -8.85
N PRO A 80 6.11 -22.58 -8.20
CA PRO A 80 6.03 -22.44 -6.76
C PRO A 80 6.74 -23.60 -6.06
N ARG A 81 7.50 -23.27 -5.01
CA ARG A 81 8.26 -24.24 -4.21
C ARG A 81 7.93 -24.02 -2.75
N ILE A 82 7.68 -25.12 -2.04
CA ILE A 82 7.46 -25.12 -0.59
C ILE A 82 8.46 -26.06 0.07
N TYR A 83 8.90 -25.70 1.26
CA TYR A 83 9.74 -26.56 2.08
C TYR A 83 8.85 -27.20 3.16
N GLN A 84 8.66 -28.51 3.09
CA GLN A 84 7.84 -29.28 4.03
C GLN A 84 8.60 -30.55 4.40
N ASN A 85 8.61 -30.92 5.68
CA ASN A 85 9.25 -32.14 6.17
C ASN A 85 10.71 -32.32 5.72
N ASN A 86 11.50 -31.24 5.75
CA ASN A 86 12.88 -31.19 5.25
C ASN A 86 13.06 -31.55 3.76
N GLN A 87 12.00 -31.43 2.96
CA GLN A 87 12.03 -31.67 1.52
C GLN A 87 11.47 -30.47 0.74
N LEU A 88 12.02 -30.24 -0.44
CA LEU A 88 11.59 -29.19 -1.35
C LEU A 88 10.56 -29.75 -2.34
N ASN A 89 9.29 -29.38 -2.16
CA ASN A 89 8.20 -29.79 -3.04
C ASN A 89 7.89 -28.70 -4.08
N ILE A 90 7.67 -29.11 -5.33
CA ILE A 90 7.25 -28.21 -6.42
C ILE A 90 5.73 -28.29 -6.54
N LEU A 91 5.07 -27.15 -6.47
CA LEU A 91 3.63 -27.03 -6.63
C LEU A 91 3.27 -26.69 -8.09
N PRO A 92 2.03 -26.98 -8.53
CA PRO A 92 1.53 -26.49 -9.81
C PRO A 92 1.61 -24.97 -9.92
N PRO A 93 1.84 -24.40 -11.12
CA PRO A 93 1.82 -22.97 -11.33
C PRO A 93 0.52 -22.35 -10.82
N GLY A 94 0.61 -21.22 -10.14
CA GLY A 94 -0.56 -20.67 -9.47
C GLY A 94 -0.33 -19.37 -8.73
N ARG A 95 -1.28 -19.02 -7.87
CA ARG A 95 -1.20 -17.84 -7.00
C ARG A 95 -0.16 -18.07 -5.90
N ARG A 96 0.41 -16.98 -5.38
CA ARG A 96 1.48 -17.01 -4.37
C ARG A 96 0.98 -17.23 -2.93
N ALA A 97 -0.19 -17.86 -2.73
CA ALA A 97 -0.80 -18.01 -1.41
C ALA A 97 0.14 -18.69 -0.39
N HIS A 98 0.92 -19.69 -0.83
CA HIS A 98 1.94 -20.36 0.00
C HIS A 98 3.03 -19.42 0.56
N LYS A 99 3.26 -18.25 -0.05
CA LYS A 99 4.21 -17.21 0.41
C LYS A 99 3.55 -16.14 1.28
N MET A 100 2.23 -16.23 1.50
CA MET A 100 1.46 -15.22 2.23
C MET A 100 1.98 -15.04 3.68
N PRO A 101 2.27 -16.10 4.47
CA PRO A 101 2.77 -15.94 5.83
C PRO A 101 4.05 -15.09 5.89
N ASP A 102 5.03 -15.43 5.06
CA ASP A 102 6.31 -14.72 5.00
C ASP A 102 6.11 -13.26 4.59
N LYS A 103 5.29 -13.00 3.58
CA LYS A 103 5.06 -11.65 3.06
C LYS A 103 4.32 -10.76 4.04
N VAL A 104 3.34 -11.32 4.73
CA VAL A 104 2.60 -10.61 5.76
C VAL A 104 3.52 -10.21 6.91
N TYR A 105 4.46 -11.06 7.31
CA TYR A 105 5.49 -10.69 8.29
C TYR A 105 6.45 -9.60 7.80
N VAL A 106 6.83 -9.63 6.51
CA VAL A 106 7.65 -8.56 5.89
C VAL A 106 6.93 -7.21 5.94
N TRP A 107 5.64 -7.17 5.58
CA TRP A 107 4.82 -5.96 5.64
C TRP A 107 4.61 -5.46 7.07
N TYR A 108 4.45 -6.38 8.03
CA TYR A 108 4.39 -6.04 9.45
C TYR A 108 5.67 -5.35 9.91
N LYS A 109 6.84 -5.93 9.63
CA LYS A 109 8.14 -5.32 9.95
C LYS A 109 8.32 -3.97 9.31
N PHE A 110 7.92 -3.81 8.05
CA PHE A 110 7.96 -2.52 7.37
C PHE A 110 7.18 -1.44 8.15
N LEU A 111 5.93 -1.73 8.54
CA LEU A 111 5.12 -0.79 9.30
C LEU A 111 5.69 -0.50 10.69
N GLN A 112 6.28 -1.50 11.36
CA GLN A 112 6.97 -1.28 12.64
C GLN A 112 8.18 -0.35 12.50
N GLU A 113 9.01 -0.55 11.48
CA GLU A 113 10.17 0.30 11.25
C GLU A 113 9.73 1.70 10.81
N LEU A 114 8.65 1.81 10.02
CA LEU A 114 8.04 3.10 9.68
C LEU A 114 7.57 3.84 10.93
N THR A 115 6.89 3.18 11.90
CA THR A 115 6.47 3.85 13.14
C THR A 115 7.63 4.39 13.97
N LYS A 116 8.82 3.79 13.89
CA LYS A 116 10.00 4.25 14.64
C LYS A 116 10.77 5.36 13.92
N ASN A 117 10.75 5.35 12.59
CA ASN A 117 11.63 6.17 11.76
C ASN A 117 10.85 6.97 10.70
N PHE A 118 9.59 7.33 10.98
CA PHE A 118 8.74 7.99 9.98
C PHE A 118 9.31 9.35 9.55
N GLU A 119 10.02 10.04 10.43
CA GLU A 119 10.70 11.30 10.13
C GLU A 119 11.70 11.16 8.98
N ILE A 120 12.44 10.05 8.97
CA ILE A 120 13.42 9.75 7.91
C ILE A 120 12.67 9.36 6.63
N PHE A 121 11.62 8.54 6.76
CA PHE A 121 10.83 8.07 5.63
C PHE A 121 10.12 9.21 4.89
N PHE A 122 9.58 10.20 5.61
CA PHE A 122 8.89 11.37 5.07
C PHE A 122 9.78 12.63 5.07
N SER A 123 11.10 12.46 5.04
CA SER A 123 12.03 13.57 5.21
C SER A 123 11.83 14.68 4.16
N ASP A 124 11.64 14.32 2.89
CA ASP A 124 11.38 15.27 1.82
C ASP A 124 10.07 16.04 2.04
N GLU A 125 8.98 15.35 2.40
CA GLU A 125 7.68 15.99 2.64
C GLU A 125 7.66 16.83 3.92
N LEU A 126 8.39 16.42 4.96
CA LEU A 126 8.52 17.17 6.20
C LEU A 126 9.35 18.46 6.00
N LEU A 127 10.41 18.40 5.19
CA LEU A 127 11.17 19.59 4.80
C LEU A 127 10.31 20.56 4.00
N GLU A 128 9.55 20.06 3.02
CA GLU A 128 8.61 20.89 2.27
C GLU A 128 7.52 21.49 3.18
N ALA A 129 7.04 20.74 4.17
CA ALA A 129 6.08 21.26 5.15
C ALA A 129 6.66 22.39 6.01
N LEU A 130 7.93 22.29 6.41
CA LEU A 130 8.60 23.36 7.17
C LEU A 130 8.68 24.66 6.37
N ASP A 131 8.90 24.58 5.05
CA ASP A 131 9.00 25.76 4.19
C ASP A 131 7.64 26.42 3.92
N ASN A 132 6.55 25.66 3.99
CA ASN A 132 5.22 26.11 3.57
C ASN A 132 4.24 26.38 4.73
N PHE A 133 4.45 25.78 5.91
CA PHE A 133 3.52 25.87 7.04
C PHE A 133 4.04 26.84 8.10
N THR A 134 3.13 27.39 8.88
CA THR A 134 3.51 27.99 10.17
C THR A 134 3.98 26.91 11.15
N SER A 135 4.74 27.31 12.18
CA SER A 135 5.22 26.37 13.22
C SER A 135 4.09 25.59 13.90
N GLU A 136 2.94 26.25 14.16
CA GLU A 136 1.76 25.60 14.75
C GLU A 136 1.16 24.55 13.80
N GLU A 137 0.97 24.91 12.53
CA GLU A 137 0.43 24.01 11.52
C GLU A 137 1.34 22.81 11.26
N PHE A 138 2.66 23.04 11.24
CA PHE A 138 3.63 21.97 11.14
C PHE A 138 3.53 21.01 12.31
N GLY A 139 3.47 21.52 13.55
CA GLY A 139 3.33 20.68 14.74
C GLY A 139 2.06 19.83 14.72
N ILE A 140 0.93 20.39 14.27
CA ILE A 140 -0.33 19.65 14.09
C ILE A 140 -0.17 18.56 13.02
N PHE A 141 0.40 18.90 11.87
CA PHE A 141 0.62 17.97 10.77
C PHE A 141 1.52 16.80 11.17
N PHE A 142 2.67 17.10 11.78
CA PHE A 142 3.64 16.11 12.25
C PHE A 142 3.02 15.11 13.23
N ASN A 143 2.34 15.62 14.26
CA ASN A 143 1.67 14.77 15.26
C ASN A 143 0.54 13.94 14.65
N SER A 144 -0.19 14.51 13.68
CA SER A 144 -1.24 13.78 12.96
C SER A 144 -0.66 12.65 12.12
N LEU A 145 0.47 12.89 11.44
CA LEU A 145 1.16 11.91 10.61
C LEU A 145 1.62 10.72 11.46
N GLU A 146 2.33 10.98 12.56
CA GLU A 146 2.77 9.95 13.50
C GLU A 146 1.59 9.09 13.99
N LYS A 147 0.51 9.76 14.44
CA LYS A 147 -0.68 9.09 14.95
C LYS A 147 -1.33 8.18 13.91
N GLU A 148 -1.47 8.63 12.67
CA GLU A 148 -2.10 7.83 11.61
C GLU A 148 -1.22 6.65 11.17
N ILE A 149 0.11 6.76 11.22
CA ILE A 149 1.01 5.61 10.98
C ILE A 149 0.86 4.57 12.08
N ILE A 150 0.88 4.98 13.35
CA ILE A 150 0.66 4.08 14.50
C ILE A 150 -0.70 3.37 14.38
N LYS A 151 -1.73 4.12 14.00
CA LYS A 151 -3.08 3.59 13.79
C LYS A 151 -3.12 2.59 12.62
N SER A 152 -2.40 2.87 11.53
CA SER A 152 -2.28 1.96 10.39
C SER A 152 -1.62 0.64 10.78
N LEU A 153 -0.54 0.67 11.59
CA LEU A 153 0.06 -0.53 12.15
C LEU A 153 -0.95 -1.32 13.00
N LYS A 154 -1.70 -0.66 13.90
CA LYS A 154 -2.72 -1.33 14.73
C LYS A 154 -3.83 -1.98 13.90
N TYR A 155 -4.28 -1.34 12.83
CA TYR A 155 -5.24 -1.95 11.92
C TYR A 155 -4.65 -3.14 11.19
N TYR A 156 -3.41 -3.01 10.74
CA TYR A 156 -2.69 -4.11 10.11
C TYR A 156 -2.54 -5.30 11.05
N GLU A 157 -2.19 -5.09 12.31
CA GLU A 157 -2.11 -6.15 13.33
C GLU A 157 -3.45 -6.85 13.54
N LYS A 158 -4.56 -6.10 13.63
CA LYS A 158 -5.90 -6.70 13.76
C LYS A 158 -6.28 -7.55 12.54
N TRP A 159 -6.03 -7.04 11.34
CA TRP A 159 -6.27 -7.76 10.10
C TRP A 159 -5.35 -8.99 9.99
N PHE A 160 -4.08 -8.86 10.35
CA PHE A 160 -3.07 -9.91 10.36
C PHE A 160 -3.42 -11.07 11.30
N LEU A 161 -3.85 -10.77 12.53
CA LEU A 161 -4.22 -11.79 13.51
C LEU A 161 -5.35 -12.69 13.00
N GLN A 162 -6.28 -12.14 12.22
CA GLN A 162 -7.32 -12.92 11.55
C GLN A 162 -6.71 -13.87 10.51
N TRP A 163 -5.78 -13.40 9.68
CA TRP A 163 -5.10 -14.25 8.70
C TRP A 163 -4.27 -15.36 9.32
N LEU A 164 -3.54 -15.09 10.41
CA LEU A 164 -2.81 -16.13 11.13
C LEU A 164 -3.76 -17.22 11.65
N HIS A 165 -4.92 -16.84 12.18
CA HIS A 165 -5.91 -17.79 12.68
C HIS A 165 -6.44 -18.70 11.55
N TYR A 166 -6.76 -18.13 10.38
CA TYR A 166 -7.23 -18.90 9.23
C TYR A 166 -6.14 -19.77 8.58
N LEU A 167 -4.89 -19.30 8.55
CA LEU A 167 -3.74 -20.11 8.14
C LEU A 167 -3.48 -21.27 9.10
N TRP A 168 -3.65 -21.06 10.41
CA TRP A 168 -3.60 -22.14 11.40
C TRP A 168 -4.73 -23.16 11.21
N LEU A 169 -5.96 -22.71 10.94
CA LEU A 169 -7.08 -23.61 10.64
C LEU A 169 -6.85 -24.38 9.32
N PHE A 170 -6.28 -23.75 8.29
CA PHE A 170 -5.95 -24.40 7.03
C PHE A 170 -4.82 -25.44 7.22
N ALA A 171 -3.79 -25.11 8.00
CA ALA A 171 -2.73 -26.05 8.36
C ALA A 171 -3.24 -27.21 9.23
N ILE A 172 -4.15 -26.95 10.18
CA ILE A 172 -4.81 -28.00 10.98
C ILE A 172 -5.70 -28.87 10.08
N TRP A 173 -6.44 -28.29 9.13
CA TRP A 173 -7.30 -29.04 8.20
C TRP A 173 -6.48 -29.90 7.23
N GLU A 174 -5.33 -29.41 6.76
CA GLU A 174 -4.41 -30.16 5.89
C GLU A 174 -3.70 -31.30 6.66
N VAL A 175 -3.28 -31.07 7.91
CA VAL A 175 -2.70 -32.09 8.79
C VAL A 175 -3.73 -33.16 9.17
N THR A 176 -4.94 -32.76 9.56
CA THR A 176 -6.01 -33.70 9.94
C THR A 176 -6.59 -34.48 8.75
N MET A 177 -6.61 -33.91 7.54
CA MET A 177 -7.03 -34.66 6.34
C MET A 177 -5.95 -35.62 5.85
N LEU A 178 -4.66 -35.28 5.99
CA LEU A 178 -3.55 -36.21 5.72
C LEU A 178 -3.54 -37.38 6.69
N ASP A 179 -3.80 -37.16 7.98
CA ASP A 179 -3.93 -38.24 8.97
C ASP A 179 -5.15 -39.14 8.71
N HIS A 180 -6.28 -38.57 8.28
CA HIS A 180 -7.47 -39.35 7.90
C HIS A 180 -7.28 -40.16 6.62
N LEU A 181 -6.57 -39.63 5.62
CA LEU A 181 -6.23 -40.40 4.41
C LEU A 181 -5.22 -41.50 4.72
N HIS A 182 -4.24 -41.25 5.61
CA HIS A 182 -3.27 -42.28 6.00
C HIS A 182 -3.93 -43.43 6.77
N LEU A 183 -4.90 -43.16 7.66
CA LEU A 183 -5.66 -44.18 8.39
C LEU A 183 -6.57 -45.03 7.48
N VAL A 184 -7.19 -44.41 6.47
CA VAL A 184 -8.03 -45.12 5.48
C VAL A 184 -7.20 -46.03 4.58
N PHE A 185 -5.96 -45.63 4.23
CA PHE A 185 -5.06 -46.46 3.42
C PHE A 185 -4.30 -47.54 4.21
N THR A 186 -4.18 -47.43 5.54
CA THR A 186 -3.57 -48.49 6.38
C THR A 186 -4.54 -49.55 6.91
N MET A 187 -5.86 -49.39 6.70
CA MET A 187 -6.88 -50.39 7.07
C MET A 187 -7.41 -51.21 5.87
N GLN A 188 -6.81 -51.06 4.68
CA GLN A 188 -7.04 -51.95 3.54
C GLN A 188 -5.74 -52.67 3.17
N PHE A 189 -5.26 -53.53 4.07
CA PHE A 189 -4.51 -54.75 3.76
C PHE A 189 -4.72 -55.76 4.89
#